data_AF-A0A0K8W5L5-F1
#
_entry.id   AF-A0A0K8W5L5-F1
#
_cell.length_a   1.000
_cell.length_b   1.000
_cell.length_c   1.000
_cell.angle_alpha   90.00
_cell.angle_beta   90.00
_cell.angle_gamma   90.00
#
_symmetry.space_group_name_H-M   'P 1'
#
loop_
_entity.id
_entity.type
_entity.pdbx_description
1 polymer ?
#
loop_
_entity_poly.entity_id
_entity_poly.type
_entity_poly.pdbx_seq_one_letter_code
_entity_poly.pdbx_strand_id
1 'polypeptide(L)'
;MTLLGVFELFAAYVIIIARARAYPTTMTLPTVNNATQLDAFQFAVNESHIFDIPPGIFTTFIPLPGEASMNDDKDDYVPYRSDVHDSFSWALIKQILVSTTPRRNVIATAAAAAATATVGDNLPEDAGNIVFSPFSVKLVLALLTEATGNGTRSQQQLLATLGDIRSLENLRNFYRKTLTTLKKEHADYTLRLETRLYTDKSVQALPSYATLLKSAYQTPVDSLDFNDGVAAAEKINSWIARVTEGRLKQLVSDASVAKSVMLLVNAIYFNGKWRRQFTETHTGAFYRSATDQLKVAYMELTDHFYYHESNELKAKIIRLPYRGQKFSMFIALPNEGQNIDSFISRMQNEQLKHMQWMTERSKVRVVLPKFKFAYKTDLKAALCRLGVEDIFTKNANLTAMASNDNLQLMVSNILQKSGIDVNEVGTVAYGATEVEIVNRFGADEEEFIVNRPFAFFIEEESTGNILFAGKVMKPTT
;
A
#
# COMPACT_ATOMS: atom_id res chain seq x y z
N MET A 1 -38.14 16.18 10.44
CA MET A 1 -36.71 16.46 10.19
C MET A 1 -36.39 16.05 8.76
N THR A 2 -36.02 16.99 7.91
CA THR A 2 -35.53 16.71 6.55
C THR A 2 -34.12 16.10 6.61
N LEU A 3 -33.77 15.24 5.64
CA LEU A 3 -32.47 14.54 5.58
C LEU A 3 -31.25 15.49 5.68
N LEU A 4 -31.38 16.75 5.26
CA LEU A 4 -30.33 17.76 5.36
C LEU A 4 -29.94 18.07 6.82
N GLY A 5 -30.92 18.17 7.73
CA GLY A 5 -30.66 18.51 9.13
C GLY A 5 -29.89 17.43 9.90
N VAL A 6 -29.95 16.17 9.45
CA VAL A 6 -29.24 15.05 10.07
C VAL A 6 -27.75 15.04 9.68
N PHE A 7 -27.42 15.51 8.47
CA PHE A 7 -26.05 15.58 7.96
C PHE A 7 -25.24 16.71 8.62
N GLU A 8 -25.84 17.88 8.83
CA GLU A 8 -25.17 19.02 9.48
C GLU A 8 -24.87 18.74 10.97
N LEU A 9 -25.78 18.03 11.65
CA LEU A 9 -25.60 17.56 13.02
C LEU A 9 -24.45 16.55 13.17
N PHE A 10 -24.26 15.67 12.18
CA PHE A 10 -23.16 14.70 12.15
C PHE A 10 -21.80 15.38 11.89
N ALA A 11 -21.76 16.39 11.02
CA ALA A 11 -20.54 17.15 10.77
C ALA A 11 -20.09 17.93 12.02
N ALA A 12 -21.03 18.56 12.72
CA ALA A 12 -20.75 19.23 14.00
C ALA A 12 -20.24 18.23 15.06
N TYR A 13 -20.86 17.04 15.15
CA TYR A 13 -20.43 15.96 16.06
C TYR A 13 -18.98 15.52 15.82
N VAL A 14 -18.57 15.37 14.55
CA VAL A 14 -17.20 14.97 14.19
C VAL A 14 -16.18 16.07 14.50
N ILE A 15 -16.52 17.33 14.25
CA ILE A 15 -15.62 18.48 14.53
C ILE A 15 -15.40 18.65 16.04
N ILE A 16 -16.44 18.46 16.85
CA ILE A 16 -16.36 18.57 18.31
C ILE A 16 -15.49 17.43 18.89
N ILE A 17 -15.67 16.19 18.44
CA ILE A 17 -14.85 15.04 18.88
C ILE A 17 -13.39 15.23 18.46
N ALA A 18 -13.15 15.70 17.23
CA ALA A 18 -11.80 15.94 16.72
C ALA A 18 -11.03 16.99 17.53
N ARG A 19 -11.72 18.03 18.03
CA ARG A 19 -11.11 19.08 18.86
C ARG A 19 -10.98 18.68 20.34
N ALA A 20 -11.91 17.90 20.89
CA ALA A 20 -11.93 17.58 22.32
C ALA A 20 -10.98 16.44 22.73
N ARG A 21 -10.45 15.64 21.79
CA ARG A 21 -9.62 14.44 22.07
C ARG A 21 -10.21 13.50 23.14
N ALA A 22 -11.54 13.47 23.28
CA ALA A 22 -12.25 12.62 24.21
C ALA A 22 -13.61 12.21 23.62
N TYR A 23 -13.99 10.94 23.79
CA TYR A 23 -15.29 10.41 23.39
C TYR A 23 -16.30 10.65 24.51
N PRO A 24 -17.33 11.50 24.33
CA PRO A 24 -18.30 11.79 25.39
C PRO A 24 -19.18 10.56 25.68
N THR A 25 -19.46 10.31 26.96
CA THR A 25 -20.36 9.23 27.41
C THR A 25 -21.84 9.61 27.25
N THR A 26 -22.16 10.89 27.30
CA THR A 26 -23.51 11.44 27.05
C THR A 26 -23.43 12.83 26.43
N MET A 27 -24.27 13.10 25.43
CA MET A 27 -24.38 14.39 24.75
C MET A 27 -25.85 14.69 24.43
N THR A 28 -26.30 15.91 24.71
CA THR A 28 -27.57 16.42 24.19
C THR A 28 -27.37 16.91 22.77
N LEU A 29 -28.11 16.35 21.81
CA LEU A 29 -27.99 16.72 20.40
C LEU A 29 -28.42 18.20 20.22
N PRO A 30 -27.58 19.06 19.63
CA PRO A 30 -27.92 20.46 19.47
C PRO A 30 -29.05 20.67 18.45
N THR A 31 -29.85 21.71 18.64
CA THR A 31 -30.83 22.17 17.67
C THR A 31 -30.28 23.36 16.88
N VAL A 32 -30.66 23.46 15.61
CA VAL A 32 -30.35 24.62 14.78
C VAL A 32 -31.50 25.60 14.90
N ASN A 33 -31.21 26.85 15.28
CA ASN A 33 -32.23 27.87 15.36
C ASN A 33 -32.55 28.50 13.99
N ASN A 34 -33.60 29.30 13.97
CA ASN A 34 -34.10 29.96 12.75
C ASN A 34 -33.10 30.94 12.10
N ALA A 35 -31.96 31.22 12.75
CA ALA A 35 -30.87 32.05 12.25
C ALA A 35 -29.65 31.23 11.79
N THR A 36 -29.81 29.93 11.51
CA THR A 36 -28.74 29.03 11.03
C THR A 36 -27.54 28.91 11.98
N GLN A 37 -27.78 29.16 13.28
CA GLN A 37 -26.79 28.98 14.34
C GLN A 37 -27.18 27.78 15.22
N LEU A 38 -26.18 27.08 15.75
CA LEU A 38 -26.42 26.06 16.77
C LEU A 38 -26.82 26.74 18.09
N ASP A 39 -27.88 26.23 18.72
CA ASP A 39 -28.27 26.59 20.08
C ASP A 39 -27.24 26.10 21.10
N ALA A 40 -27.32 26.63 22.32
CA ALA A 40 -26.46 26.21 23.42
C ALA A 40 -26.63 24.71 23.69
N PHE A 41 -25.53 23.99 23.87
CA PHE A 41 -25.57 22.56 24.22
C PHE A 41 -24.45 22.19 25.19
N GLN A 42 -24.64 21.06 25.87
CA GLN A 42 -23.70 20.53 26.86
C GLN A 42 -23.19 19.18 26.40
N PHE A 43 -21.93 18.89 26.68
CA PHE A 43 -21.44 17.51 26.59
C PHE A 43 -20.60 17.15 27.81
N ALA A 44 -20.77 15.90 28.26
CA ALA A 44 -20.05 15.36 29.41
C ALA A 44 -19.03 14.32 28.93
N VAL A 45 -17.79 14.47 29.36
CA VAL A 45 -16.75 13.45 29.12
C VAL A 45 -16.86 12.33 30.17
N ASN A 46 -17.29 12.68 31.38
CA ASN A 46 -17.68 11.79 32.47
C ASN A 46 -18.58 12.55 33.46
N GLU A 47 -19.08 11.88 34.50
CA GLU A 47 -20.01 12.46 35.50
C GLU A 47 -19.45 13.70 36.26
N SER A 48 -18.15 13.96 36.18
CA SER A 48 -17.49 15.07 36.89
C SER A 48 -17.02 16.22 35.98
N HIS A 49 -17.13 16.08 34.65
CA HIS A 49 -16.64 17.06 33.69
C HIS A 49 -17.68 17.32 32.59
N ILE A 50 -18.43 18.41 32.77
CA ILE A 50 -19.47 18.91 31.87
C ILE A 50 -18.99 20.23 31.26
N PHE A 51 -19.10 20.36 29.94
CA PHE A 51 -18.72 21.58 29.22
C PHE A 51 -19.96 22.25 28.63
N ASP A 52 -20.12 23.54 28.91
CA ASP A 52 -21.20 24.40 28.40
C ASP A 52 -20.73 25.16 27.16
N ILE A 53 -21.37 24.93 26.02
CA ILE A 53 -21.07 25.65 24.77
C ILE A 53 -22.17 26.69 24.52
N PRO A 54 -21.86 28.01 24.55
CA PRO A 54 -22.83 29.05 24.26
C PRO A 54 -23.21 29.10 22.77
N PRO A 55 -24.38 29.64 22.43
CA PRO A 55 -24.86 29.69 21.05
C PRO A 55 -24.01 30.64 20.19
N GLY A 56 -23.92 30.37 18.89
CA GLY A 56 -23.26 31.25 17.91
C GLY A 56 -21.77 31.04 17.64
N ILE A 57 -21.13 30.05 18.27
CA ILE A 57 -19.72 29.68 17.99
C ILE A 57 -19.54 29.04 16.60
N PHE A 58 -20.59 28.41 16.07
CA PHE A 58 -20.58 27.75 14.77
C PHE A 58 -21.70 28.33 13.90
N THR A 59 -21.34 28.88 12.73
CA THR A 59 -22.27 29.35 11.70
C THR A 59 -22.24 28.40 10.51
N THR A 60 -23.39 28.02 9.96
CA THR A 60 -23.42 27.27 8.70
C THR A 60 -23.16 28.25 7.54
N PHE A 61 -22.11 28.00 6.77
CA PHE A 61 -21.64 28.91 5.72
C PHE A 61 -22.49 28.72 4.45
N ILE A 62 -23.25 29.75 4.03
CA ILE A 62 -23.87 29.81 2.70
C ILE A 62 -23.04 30.80 1.86
N PRO A 63 -22.35 30.38 0.78
CA PRO A 63 -21.55 31.30 -0.02
C PRO A 63 -22.44 32.19 -0.90
N LEU A 64 -22.17 33.50 -0.91
CA LEU A 64 -22.78 34.47 -1.82
C LEU A 64 -22.16 34.36 -3.24
N PRO A 65 -22.92 34.60 -4.32
CA PRO A 65 -22.40 34.49 -5.67
C PRO A 65 -21.60 35.75 -6.04
N GLY A 66 -20.29 35.62 -6.28
CA GLY A 66 -19.51 36.69 -6.92
C GLY A 66 -18.04 36.84 -6.53
N GLU A 67 -17.52 36.15 -5.51
CA GLU A 67 -16.10 36.22 -5.18
C GLU A 67 -15.29 35.14 -5.91
N ALA A 68 -14.35 35.59 -6.76
CA ALA A 68 -13.43 34.73 -7.48
C ALA A 68 -12.54 33.96 -6.49
N SER A 69 -12.80 32.66 -6.37
CA SER A 69 -12.04 31.72 -5.55
C SER A 69 -10.62 31.53 -6.10
N MET A 70 -9.62 31.87 -5.29
CA MET A 70 -8.22 31.46 -5.46
C MET A 70 -7.92 30.15 -4.68
N ASN A 71 -8.94 29.32 -4.46
CA ASN A 71 -8.83 28.00 -3.85
C ASN A 71 -9.56 26.99 -4.75
N ASP A 72 -8.82 26.39 -5.68
CA ASP A 72 -9.25 25.25 -6.48
C ASP A 72 -8.88 23.94 -5.76
N ASP A 73 -9.51 23.67 -4.61
CA ASP A 73 -9.35 22.40 -3.88
C ASP A 73 -10.61 22.17 -3.01
N LYS A 74 -11.79 22.08 -3.64
CA LYS A 74 -13.06 21.75 -2.95
C LYS A 74 -13.39 20.25 -2.88
N ASP A 75 -12.46 19.39 -3.31
CA ASP A 75 -12.69 17.93 -3.42
C ASP A 75 -11.83 17.07 -2.46
N ASP A 76 -11.14 17.65 -1.47
CA ASP A 76 -10.32 16.89 -0.51
C ASP A 76 -11.14 16.14 0.58
N TYR A 77 -12.47 16.15 0.52
CA TYR A 77 -13.32 15.38 1.43
C TYR A 77 -13.53 13.94 0.93
N VAL A 78 -12.77 12.99 1.49
CA VAL A 78 -12.95 11.55 1.28
C VAL A 78 -13.77 10.95 2.43
N PRO A 79 -15.07 10.66 2.26
CA PRO A 79 -15.87 10.03 3.30
C PRO A 79 -15.44 8.56 3.49
N TYR A 80 -15.19 8.20 4.76
CA TYR A 80 -15.18 6.86 5.36
C TYR A 80 -14.75 5.70 4.45
N ARG A 81 -13.45 5.37 4.49
CA ARG A 81 -12.86 4.28 3.69
C ARG A 81 -13.08 2.90 4.32
N SER A 82 -13.18 1.89 3.46
CA SER A 82 -13.35 0.46 3.77
C SER A 82 -12.19 -0.17 4.55
N ASP A 83 -11.10 0.55 4.78
CA ASP A 83 -9.81 0.03 5.23
C ASP A 83 -9.44 0.45 6.66
N VAL A 84 -10.29 1.22 7.35
CA VAL A 84 -10.10 1.61 8.76
C VAL A 84 -9.89 0.39 9.67
N HIS A 85 -10.24 -0.82 9.21
CA HIS A 85 -10.03 -2.09 9.91
C HIS A 85 -9.24 -3.13 9.10
N ASP A 86 -8.35 -2.74 8.17
CA ASP A 86 -7.48 -3.68 7.45
C ASP A 86 -6.33 -4.21 8.33
N SER A 87 -6.69 -4.89 9.42
CA SER A 87 -5.78 -5.45 10.41
C SER A 87 -4.87 -6.51 9.80
N PHE A 88 -5.37 -7.28 8.84
CA PHE A 88 -4.58 -8.29 8.14
C PHE A 88 -3.46 -7.67 7.30
N SER A 89 -3.72 -6.65 6.48
CA SER A 89 -2.65 -6.02 5.70
C SER A 89 -1.57 -5.45 6.60
N TRP A 90 -1.95 -4.83 7.73
CA TRP A 90 -0.97 -4.32 8.69
C TRP A 90 -0.20 -5.41 9.43
N ALA A 91 -0.85 -6.51 9.80
CA ALA A 91 -0.15 -7.68 10.35
C ALA A 91 0.83 -8.27 9.33
N LEU A 92 0.44 -8.35 8.05
CA LEU A 92 1.28 -8.80 6.94
C LEU A 92 2.46 -7.86 6.68
N ILE A 93 2.23 -6.55 6.67
CA ILE A 93 3.27 -5.52 6.56
C ILE A 93 4.30 -5.69 7.67
N LYS A 94 3.86 -5.75 8.92
CA LYS A 94 4.76 -5.97 10.06
C LYS A 94 5.54 -7.27 9.88
N GLN A 95 4.82 -8.35 9.54
CA GLN A 95 5.44 -9.66 9.43
C GLN A 95 6.53 -9.72 8.35
N ILE A 96 6.30 -9.10 7.20
CA ILE A 96 7.26 -9.13 6.08
C ILE A 96 8.38 -8.12 6.32
N LEU A 97 8.07 -6.89 6.70
CA LEU A 97 9.07 -5.84 6.86
C LEU A 97 9.96 -6.06 8.09
N VAL A 98 9.44 -6.64 9.19
CA VAL A 98 10.20 -6.90 10.41
C VAL A 98 10.94 -8.23 10.37
N SER A 99 10.52 -9.20 9.53
CA SER A 99 11.14 -10.53 9.52
C SER A 99 12.60 -10.48 9.08
N THR A 100 13.48 -10.47 10.08
CA THR A 100 14.91 -10.76 10.00
C THR A 100 15.10 -12.26 9.84
N THR A 101 14.72 -12.82 8.68
CA THR A 101 15.36 -14.08 8.30
C THR A 101 16.61 -13.70 7.51
N PRO A 102 17.82 -13.81 8.07
CA PRO A 102 19.01 -13.87 7.24
C PRO A 102 18.87 -15.16 6.42
N ARG A 103 18.28 -15.07 5.23
CA ARG A 103 18.18 -16.23 4.35
C ARG A 103 19.57 -16.47 3.77
N ARG A 104 20.33 -17.34 4.47
CA ARG A 104 21.32 -18.24 3.88
C ARG A 104 20.70 -18.82 2.61
N ASN A 105 21.04 -18.23 1.45
CA ASN A 105 20.95 -18.79 0.09
C ASN A 105 21.23 -17.75 -1.00
N VAL A 106 21.58 -16.50 -0.68
CA VAL A 106 22.03 -15.52 -1.70
C VAL A 106 23.52 -15.69 -2.09
N ILE A 107 24.26 -16.59 -1.44
CA ILE A 107 25.68 -16.82 -1.77
C ILE A 107 25.87 -17.57 -3.11
N ALA A 108 24.81 -18.13 -3.72
CA ALA A 108 24.93 -18.81 -5.03
C ALA A 108 24.71 -17.90 -6.26
N THR A 109 24.36 -16.62 -6.10
CA THR A 109 24.06 -15.73 -7.25
C THR A 109 24.96 -14.50 -7.36
N ALA A 110 25.77 -14.20 -6.34
CA ALA A 110 26.74 -13.10 -6.40
C ALA A 110 27.87 -13.35 -7.43
N ALA A 111 28.17 -14.61 -7.76
CA ALA A 111 29.19 -14.97 -8.75
C ALA A 111 28.70 -14.88 -10.21
N ALA A 112 27.39 -14.83 -10.46
CA ALA A 112 26.82 -14.73 -11.81
C ALA A 112 26.51 -13.28 -12.24
N ALA A 113 26.40 -12.34 -11.30
CA ALA A 113 26.11 -10.94 -11.60
C ALA A 113 27.29 -10.15 -12.20
N ALA A 114 28.50 -10.73 -12.24
CA ALA A 114 29.69 -10.08 -12.78
C ALA A 114 29.91 -10.30 -14.29
N ALA A 115 29.02 -11.02 -14.99
CA ALA A 115 29.25 -11.37 -16.39
C ALA A 115 27.99 -11.29 -17.27
N THR A 116 27.25 -10.18 -17.21
CA THR A 116 26.47 -9.65 -18.37
C THR A 116 25.95 -8.26 -18.05
N ALA A 117 26.78 -7.24 -18.26
CA ALA A 117 26.31 -5.87 -18.40
C ALA A 117 25.59 -5.72 -19.74
N THR A 118 24.38 -6.29 -19.85
CA THR A 118 23.40 -5.79 -20.82
C THR A 118 22.82 -4.52 -20.23
N VAL A 119 23.15 -3.38 -20.84
CA VAL A 119 22.50 -2.09 -20.60
C VAL A 119 21.00 -2.29 -20.80
N GLY A 120 20.25 -2.31 -19.71
CA GLY A 120 18.80 -2.42 -19.70
C GLY A 120 18.27 -2.08 -18.32
N ASP A 121 17.08 -1.49 -18.26
CA ASP A 121 16.42 -0.92 -17.07
C ASP A 121 15.96 -1.96 -16.01
N ASN A 122 16.72 -3.05 -15.83
CA ASN A 122 16.42 -4.06 -14.81
C ASN A 122 16.67 -3.49 -13.41
N LEU A 123 15.72 -3.70 -12.52
CA LEU A 123 15.87 -3.27 -11.13
C LEU A 123 16.85 -4.19 -10.39
N PRO A 124 17.77 -3.64 -9.58
CA PRO A 124 18.72 -4.44 -8.82
C PRO A 124 17.99 -5.21 -7.71
N GLU A 125 18.38 -6.46 -7.49
CA GLU A 125 17.97 -7.20 -6.28
C GLU A 125 18.74 -6.65 -5.07
N ASP A 126 18.03 -6.34 -3.98
CA ASP A 126 18.65 -5.85 -2.76
C ASP A 126 18.27 -6.71 -1.54
N ALA A 127 19.28 -7.25 -0.85
CA ALA A 127 19.08 -8.12 0.31
C ALA A 127 18.73 -7.36 1.62
N GLY A 128 18.91 -6.03 1.65
CA GLY A 128 18.63 -5.19 2.82
C GLY A 128 17.33 -4.42 2.73
N ASN A 129 16.93 -4.02 1.52
CA ASN A 129 15.67 -3.31 1.29
C ASN A 129 14.53 -4.29 1.01
N ILE A 130 13.33 -3.94 1.45
CA ILE A 130 12.14 -4.77 1.25
C ILE A 130 11.07 -3.91 0.61
N VAL A 131 10.41 -4.44 -0.43
CA VAL A 131 9.21 -3.86 -1.02
C VAL A 131 8.27 -4.99 -1.41
N PHE A 132 6.98 -4.85 -1.07
CA PHE A 132 5.97 -5.82 -1.46
C PHE A 132 4.59 -5.15 -1.55
N SER A 133 3.60 -5.85 -2.09
CA SER A 133 2.23 -5.32 -2.25
C SER A 133 1.23 -6.10 -1.39
N PRO A 134 0.78 -5.54 -0.24
CA PRO A 134 -0.25 -6.15 0.60
C PRO A 134 -1.57 -6.37 -0.16
N PHE A 135 -2.01 -5.37 -0.94
CA PHE A 135 -3.20 -5.48 -1.78
C PHE A 135 -3.16 -6.71 -2.71
N SER A 136 -2.03 -6.92 -3.39
CA SER A 136 -1.88 -8.04 -4.30
C SER A 136 -1.87 -9.39 -3.58
N VAL A 137 -1.37 -9.45 -2.35
CA VAL A 137 -1.47 -10.67 -1.53
C VAL A 137 -2.93 -10.98 -1.20
N LYS A 138 -3.70 -9.97 -0.76
CA LYS A 138 -5.14 -10.16 -0.54
C LYS A 138 -5.88 -10.58 -1.81
N LEU A 139 -5.52 -10.02 -2.96
CA LEU A 139 -6.06 -10.47 -4.25
C LEU A 139 -5.82 -11.96 -4.46
N VAL A 140 -4.58 -12.41 -4.26
CA VAL A 140 -4.23 -13.84 -4.39
C VAL A 140 -5.01 -14.71 -3.40
N LEU A 141 -5.15 -14.27 -2.15
CA LEU A 141 -5.95 -14.99 -1.15
C LEU A 141 -7.43 -15.06 -1.55
N ALA A 142 -7.98 -14.02 -2.16
CA ALA A 142 -9.35 -14.03 -2.71
C ALA A 142 -9.51 -15.05 -3.85
N LEU A 143 -8.52 -15.19 -4.74
CA LEU A 143 -8.53 -16.23 -5.78
C LEU A 143 -8.57 -17.64 -5.18
N LEU A 144 -7.84 -17.84 -4.09
CA LEU A 144 -7.82 -19.12 -3.37
C LEU A 144 -9.12 -19.36 -2.63
N THR A 145 -9.78 -18.33 -2.08
CA THR A 145 -11.09 -18.47 -1.44
C THR A 145 -12.11 -19.03 -2.43
N GLU A 146 -12.09 -18.56 -3.69
CA GLU A 146 -12.96 -19.08 -4.76
C GLU A 146 -12.63 -20.52 -5.17
N ALA A 147 -11.41 -21.01 -4.88
CA ALA A 147 -11.03 -22.39 -5.12
C ALA A 147 -11.54 -23.35 -4.03
N THR A 148 -11.88 -22.83 -2.85
CA THR A 148 -12.23 -23.66 -1.70
C THR A 148 -13.66 -24.17 -1.73
N GLY A 149 -13.88 -25.35 -1.15
CA GLY A 149 -15.23 -25.84 -0.86
C GLY A 149 -15.92 -24.97 0.20
N ASN A 150 -17.22 -24.75 0.04
CA ASN A 150 -18.01 -23.91 0.95
C ASN A 150 -18.05 -24.49 2.38
N GLY A 151 -17.84 -23.64 3.38
CA GLY A 151 -17.88 -24.01 4.80
C GLY A 151 -16.64 -24.76 5.30
N THR A 152 -15.62 -24.93 4.45
CA THR A 152 -14.41 -25.67 4.82
C THR A 152 -13.46 -24.84 5.68
N ARG A 153 -12.59 -25.50 6.44
CA ARG A 153 -11.54 -24.83 7.23
C ARG A 153 -10.63 -23.96 6.35
N SER A 154 -10.22 -24.46 5.18
CA SER A 154 -9.47 -23.70 4.18
C SER A 154 -10.17 -22.38 3.83
N GLN A 155 -11.47 -22.41 3.56
CA GLN A 155 -12.25 -21.22 3.23
C GLN A 155 -12.30 -20.23 4.40
N GLN A 156 -12.53 -20.72 5.61
CA GLN A 156 -12.61 -19.88 6.82
C GLN A 156 -11.29 -19.16 7.11
N GLN A 157 -10.15 -19.86 7.00
CA GLN A 157 -8.83 -19.26 7.18
C GLN A 157 -8.57 -18.15 6.16
N LEU A 158 -8.96 -18.35 4.90
CA LEU A 158 -8.77 -17.34 3.85
C LEU A 158 -9.70 -16.14 4.02
N LEU A 159 -11.00 -16.37 4.29
CA LEU A 159 -11.97 -15.29 4.48
C LEU A 159 -11.57 -14.36 5.64
N ALA A 160 -11.01 -14.92 6.72
CA ALA A 160 -10.52 -14.13 7.86
C ALA A 160 -9.42 -13.11 7.48
N THR A 161 -8.72 -13.31 6.37
CA THR A 161 -7.66 -12.39 5.89
C THR A 161 -8.17 -11.24 5.02
N LEU A 162 -9.40 -11.34 4.52
CA LEU A 162 -9.91 -10.43 3.49
C LEU A 162 -10.84 -9.34 4.04
N GLY A 163 -10.95 -9.23 5.37
CA GLY A 163 -11.78 -8.25 6.06
C GLY A 163 -13.27 -8.65 6.14
N ASP A 164 -14.15 -7.67 6.32
CA ASP A 164 -15.60 -7.89 6.47
C ASP A 164 -16.27 -8.21 5.12
N ILE A 165 -16.12 -9.46 4.68
CA ILE A 165 -16.80 -9.98 3.49
C ILE A 165 -18.16 -10.55 3.90
N ARG A 166 -19.21 -9.84 3.52
CA ARG A 166 -20.60 -10.30 3.71
C ARG A 166 -21.00 -11.43 2.75
N SER A 167 -20.37 -11.53 1.58
CA SER A 167 -20.62 -12.58 0.59
C SER A 167 -19.49 -12.66 -0.45
N LEU A 168 -19.32 -13.83 -1.10
CA LEU A 168 -18.39 -13.98 -2.23
C LEU A 168 -18.77 -13.07 -3.41
N GLU A 169 -20.05 -12.77 -3.60
CA GLU A 169 -20.46 -11.84 -4.66
C GLU A 169 -19.99 -10.40 -4.39
N ASN A 170 -20.05 -9.95 -3.12
CA ASN A 170 -19.49 -8.66 -2.75
C ASN A 170 -17.97 -8.63 -2.95
N LEU A 171 -17.28 -9.74 -2.63
CA LEU A 171 -15.84 -9.89 -2.86
C LEU A 171 -15.49 -9.75 -4.35
N ARG A 172 -16.22 -10.46 -5.22
CA ARG A 172 -16.04 -10.40 -6.68
C ARG A 172 -16.29 -9.00 -7.22
N ASN A 173 -17.37 -8.35 -6.78
CA ASN A 173 -17.70 -6.99 -7.21
C ASN A 173 -16.64 -5.98 -6.78
N PHE A 174 -16.15 -6.10 -5.54
CA PHE A 174 -15.05 -5.28 -5.04
C PHE A 174 -13.81 -5.42 -5.93
N TYR A 175 -13.29 -6.64 -6.12
CA TYR A 175 -12.07 -6.82 -6.93
C TYR A 175 -12.27 -6.48 -8.40
N ARG A 176 -13.44 -6.79 -8.99
CA ARG A 176 -13.74 -6.43 -10.37
C ARG A 176 -13.69 -4.91 -10.58
N LYS A 177 -14.32 -4.14 -9.69
CA LYS A 177 -14.32 -2.68 -9.74
C LYS A 177 -12.90 -2.14 -9.47
N THR A 178 -12.27 -2.59 -8.39
CA THR A 178 -10.97 -2.09 -7.97
C THR A 178 -9.88 -2.36 -9.01
N LEU A 179 -9.81 -3.58 -9.57
CA LEU A 179 -8.83 -3.91 -10.61
C LEU A 179 -9.07 -3.13 -11.91
N THR A 180 -10.34 -2.97 -12.31
CA THR A 180 -10.68 -2.15 -13.50
C THR A 180 -10.22 -0.71 -13.31
N THR A 181 -10.45 -0.14 -12.13
CA THR A 181 -9.97 1.22 -11.81
C THR A 181 -8.45 1.28 -11.74
N LEU A 182 -7.79 0.35 -11.05
CA LEU A 182 -6.34 0.35 -10.84
C LEU A 182 -5.55 0.17 -12.14
N LYS A 183 -5.99 -0.74 -13.01
CA LYS A 183 -5.31 -1.05 -14.28
C LYS A 183 -5.66 -0.10 -15.43
N LYS A 184 -6.59 0.84 -15.23
CA LYS A 184 -6.91 1.85 -16.24
C LYS A 184 -5.68 2.71 -16.53
N GLU A 185 -5.33 2.80 -17.81
CA GLU A 185 -4.21 3.63 -18.26
C GLU A 185 -4.44 5.10 -17.94
N HIS A 186 -3.35 5.79 -17.62
CA HIS A 186 -3.35 7.22 -17.31
C HIS A 186 -2.07 7.85 -17.85
N ALA A 187 -2.13 9.13 -18.25
CA ALA A 187 -0.97 9.82 -18.85
C ALA A 187 0.18 10.05 -17.85
N ASP A 188 -0.16 10.21 -16.56
CA ASP A 188 0.81 10.55 -15.52
C ASP A 188 1.33 9.37 -14.68
N TYR A 189 0.73 8.19 -14.80
CA TYR A 189 1.16 7.01 -14.06
C TYR A 189 0.85 5.71 -14.82
N THR A 190 1.66 4.70 -14.57
CA THR A 190 1.49 3.33 -15.04
C THR A 190 1.57 2.37 -13.85
N LEU A 191 0.48 1.67 -13.55
CA LEU A 191 0.46 0.57 -12.60
C LEU A 191 0.34 -0.75 -13.36
N ARG A 192 1.39 -1.56 -13.33
CA ARG A 192 1.35 -2.95 -13.81
C ARG A 192 1.11 -3.85 -12.61
N LEU A 193 -0.08 -4.45 -12.56
CA LEU A 193 -0.47 -5.39 -11.52
C LEU A 193 -0.95 -6.67 -12.21
N GLU A 194 -0.10 -7.68 -12.27
CA GLU A 194 -0.45 -8.92 -12.96
C GLU A 194 -0.35 -10.11 -12.03
N THR A 195 -1.39 -10.94 -12.06
CA THR A 195 -1.50 -12.16 -11.27
C THR A 195 -1.79 -13.31 -12.19
N ARG A 196 -1.17 -14.46 -11.91
CA ARG A 196 -1.37 -15.68 -12.68
C ARG A 196 -1.34 -16.89 -11.77
N LEU A 197 -2.28 -17.80 -12.03
CA LEU A 197 -2.34 -19.11 -11.38
C LEU A 197 -1.76 -20.15 -12.33
N TYR A 198 -0.71 -20.84 -11.90
CA TYR A 198 -0.15 -21.95 -12.64
C TYR A 198 -0.49 -23.28 -11.96
N THR A 199 -0.97 -24.24 -12.72
CA THR A 199 -1.25 -25.59 -12.25
C THR A 199 -0.43 -26.62 -13.02
N ASP A 200 -0.13 -27.75 -12.38
CA ASP A 200 0.48 -28.86 -13.11
C ASP A 200 -0.46 -29.36 -14.21
N LYS A 201 0.10 -29.92 -15.28
CA LYS A 201 -0.63 -30.57 -16.38
C LYS A 201 -1.52 -31.73 -15.93
N SER A 202 -1.24 -32.34 -14.77
CA SER A 202 -2.10 -33.35 -14.16
C SER A 202 -3.38 -32.77 -13.56
N VAL A 203 -3.44 -31.45 -13.32
CA VAL A 203 -4.57 -30.76 -12.71
C VAL A 203 -5.49 -30.21 -13.80
N GLN A 204 -6.69 -30.76 -13.89
CA GLN A 204 -7.73 -30.25 -14.77
C GLN A 204 -8.59 -29.22 -14.02
N ALA A 205 -8.25 -27.94 -14.18
CA ALA A 205 -9.04 -26.85 -13.61
C ALA A 205 -10.45 -26.82 -14.22
N LEU A 206 -11.45 -26.63 -13.37
CA LEU A 206 -12.85 -26.50 -13.76
C LEU A 206 -13.02 -25.27 -14.68
N PRO A 207 -13.72 -25.39 -15.82
CA PRO A 207 -13.98 -24.26 -16.70
C PRO A 207 -14.72 -23.11 -16.02
N SER A 208 -15.62 -23.44 -15.08
CA SER A 208 -16.34 -22.46 -14.26
C SER A 208 -15.40 -21.64 -13.38
N TYR A 209 -14.44 -22.29 -12.72
CA TYR A 209 -13.42 -21.64 -11.91
C TYR A 209 -12.53 -20.72 -12.77
N ALA A 210 -11.97 -21.23 -13.87
CA ALA A 210 -11.12 -20.44 -14.76
C ALA A 210 -11.86 -19.20 -15.35
N THR A 211 -13.13 -19.37 -15.72
CA THR A 211 -13.97 -18.26 -16.22
C THR A 211 -14.25 -17.23 -15.13
N LEU A 212 -14.46 -17.69 -13.89
CA LEU A 212 -14.66 -16.81 -12.73
C LEU A 212 -13.41 -15.96 -12.45
N LEU A 213 -12.21 -16.55 -12.36
CA LEU A 213 -10.99 -15.77 -12.15
C LEU A 213 -10.77 -14.73 -13.25
N LYS A 214 -10.98 -15.12 -14.50
CA LYS A 214 -10.79 -14.23 -15.64
C LYS A 214 -11.75 -13.05 -15.60
N SER A 215 -13.02 -13.27 -15.26
CA SER A 215 -14.07 -12.24 -15.30
C SER A 215 -14.14 -11.36 -14.04
N ALA A 216 -13.94 -11.93 -12.86
CA ALA A 216 -14.02 -11.18 -11.59
C ALA A 216 -12.67 -10.59 -11.16
N TYR A 217 -11.57 -11.29 -11.46
CA TYR A 217 -10.24 -10.96 -10.94
C TYR A 217 -9.19 -10.72 -12.02
N GLN A 218 -9.58 -10.76 -13.30
CA GLN A 218 -8.69 -10.57 -14.44
C GLN A 218 -7.43 -11.46 -14.38
N THR A 219 -7.56 -12.66 -13.81
CA THR A 219 -6.44 -13.57 -13.56
C THR A 219 -6.60 -14.84 -14.40
N PRO A 220 -5.68 -15.11 -15.35
CA PRO A 220 -5.65 -16.36 -16.09
C PRO A 220 -5.18 -17.54 -15.24
N VAL A 221 -5.67 -18.73 -15.58
CA VAL A 221 -5.19 -20.02 -15.08
C VAL A 221 -4.47 -20.73 -16.23
N ASP A 222 -3.18 -20.99 -16.06
CA ASP A 222 -2.34 -21.62 -17.07
C ASP A 222 -1.82 -22.99 -16.57
N SER A 223 -1.79 -23.97 -17.47
CA SER A 223 -1.20 -25.28 -17.20
C SER A 223 0.28 -25.33 -17.60
N LEU A 224 1.12 -25.93 -16.74
CA LEU A 224 2.55 -26.15 -16.95
C LEU A 224 2.94 -27.58 -16.61
N ASP A 225 4.02 -28.08 -17.22
CA ASP A 225 4.65 -29.32 -16.78
C ASP A 225 5.72 -29.01 -15.73
N PHE A 226 5.41 -29.20 -14.45
CA PHE A 226 6.40 -28.94 -13.39
C PHE A 226 7.44 -30.06 -13.22
N ASN A 227 7.37 -31.13 -14.04
CA ASN A 227 8.46 -32.10 -14.15
C ASN A 227 9.61 -31.55 -15.01
N ASP A 228 9.29 -30.68 -15.97
CA ASP A 228 10.29 -29.89 -16.71
C ASP A 228 10.47 -28.53 -16.03
N GLY A 229 11.25 -28.53 -14.94
CA GLY A 229 11.50 -27.32 -14.16
C GLY A 229 12.14 -26.19 -14.96
N VAL A 230 12.95 -26.51 -15.97
CA VAL A 230 13.63 -25.51 -16.82
C VAL A 230 12.62 -24.78 -17.68
N ALA A 231 11.80 -25.50 -18.45
CA ALA A 231 10.78 -24.89 -19.31
C ALA A 231 9.72 -24.16 -18.49
N ALA A 232 9.32 -24.70 -17.33
CA ALA A 232 8.38 -24.05 -16.42
C ALA A 232 8.95 -22.72 -15.89
N ALA A 233 10.20 -22.70 -15.42
CA ALA A 233 10.84 -21.50 -14.92
C ALA A 233 11.03 -20.45 -16.02
N GLU A 234 11.43 -20.85 -17.22
CA GLU A 234 11.58 -19.96 -18.37
C GLU A 234 10.24 -19.29 -18.74
N LYS A 235 9.15 -20.07 -18.80
CA LYS A 235 7.81 -19.54 -19.11
C LYS A 235 7.32 -18.55 -18.06
N ILE A 236 7.52 -18.83 -16.77
CA ILE A 236 7.15 -17.93 -15.67
C ILE A 236 7.98 -16.64 -15.72
N ASN A 237 9.31 -16.77 -15.85
CA ASN A 237 10.21 -15.61 -15.86
C ASN A 237 10.01 -14.72 -17.10
N SER A 238 9.77 -15.33 -18.26
CA SER A 238 9.44 -14.60 -19.50
C SER A 238 8.12 -13.84 -19.38
N TRP A 239 7.12 -14.44 -18.73
CA TRP A 239 5.86 -13.74 -18.45
C TRP A 239 6.08 -12.51 -17.57
N ILE A 240 6.84 -12.63 -16.47
CA ILE A 240 7.12 -11.50 -15.56
C ILE A 240 7.88 -10.39 -16.29
N ALA A 241 8.92 -10.75 -17.03
CA ALA A 241 9.69 -9.78 -17.81
C ALA A 241 8.78 -9.05 -18.81
N ARG A 242 7.89 -9.76 -19.50
CA ARG A 242 6.96 -9.13 -20.46
C ARG A 242 5.99 -8.17 -19.79
N VAL A 243 5.33 -8.58 -18.69
CA VAL A 243 4.31 -7.74 -18.03
C VAL A 243 4.88 -6.56 -17.25
N THR A 244 6.19 -6.59 -16.98
CA THR A 244 6.91 -5.50 -16.29
C THR A 244 7.83 -4.73 -17.21
N GLU A 245 7.68 -4.88 -18.53
CA GLU A 245 8.48 -4.18 -19.55
C GLU A 245 10.01 -4.41 -19.35
N GLY A 246 10.38 -5.59 -18.87
CA GLY A 246 11.76 -6.00 -18.62
C GLY A 246 12.35 -5.54 -17.29
N ARG A 247 11.60 -4.78 -16.47
CA ARG A 247 12.10 -4.22 -15.20
C ARG A 247 12.21 -5.23 -14.07
N LEU A 248 11.34 -6.25 -14.09
CA LEU A 248 11.42 -7.38 -13.17
C LEU A 248 11.81 -8.63 -13.96
N LYS A 249 13.00 -9.16 -13.66
CA LYS A 249 13.49 -10.40 -14.23
C LYS A 249 13.56 -11.48 -13.15
N GLN A 250 13.55 -12.74 -13.58
CA GLN A 250 13.87 -13.92 -12.77
C GLN A 250 13.20 -13.95 -11.38
N LEU A 251 11.97 -14.46 -11.32
CA LEU A 251 11.31 -14.75 -10.04
C LEU A 251 11.63 -16.16 -9.54
N VAL A 252 11.72 -17.13 -10.44
CA VAL A 252 11.86 -18.55 -10.09
C VAL A 252 13.09 -19.16 -10.73
N SER A 253 13.70 -20.12 -10.03
CA SER A 253 14.63 -21.07 -10.61
C SER A 253 13.93 -22.37 -10.97
N ASP A 254 14.54 -23.16 -11.84
CA ASP A 254 14.18 -24.54 -12.16
C ASP A 254 13.93 -25.39 -10.90
N ALA A 255 14.85 -25.32 -9.93
CA ALA A 255 14.75 -26.05 -8.67
C ALA A 255 13.57 -25.57 -7.80
N SER A 256 13.18 -24.29 -7.90
CA SER A 256 12.10 -23.72 -7.07
C SER A 256 10.69 -24.07 -7.56
N VAL A 257 10.55 -24.45 -8.83
CA VAL A 257 9.25 -24.80 -9.44
C VAL A 257 9.10 -26.30 -9.64
N ALA A 258 10.19 -27.05 -9.66
CA ALA A 258 10.19 -28.49 -9.83
C ALA A 258 9.20 -29.17 -8.87
N LYS A 259 8.35 -30.06 -9.41
CA LYS A 259 7.33 -30.83 -8.67
C LYS A 259 6.28 -29.98 -7.95
N SER A 260 6.11 -28.72 -8.33
CA SER A 260 4.98 -27.92 -7.85
C SER A 260 3.67 -28.50 -8.39
N VAL A 261 2.61 -28.45 -7.59
CA VAL A 261 1.24 -28.79 -8.01
C VAL A 261 0.50 -27.54 -8.46
N MET A 262 0.67 -26.46 -7.70
CA MET A 262 0.01 -25.19 -7.93
C MET A 262 0.89 -24.04 -7.44
N LEU A 263 1.12 -23.06 -8.30
CA LEU A 263 1.97 -21.91 -8.03
C LEU A 263 1.21 -20.63 -8.37
N LEU A 264 1.06 -19.74 -7.38
CA LEU A 264 0.46 -18.43 -7.59
C LEU A 264 1.57 -17.40 -7.71
N VAL A 265 1.53 -16.65 -8.79
CA VAL A 265 2.55 -15.66 -9.11
C VAL A 265 1.92 -14.31 -9.29
N ASN A 266 2.41 -13.32 -8.55
CA ASN A 266 2.05 -11.92 -8.69
C ASN A 266 3.28 -11.08 -9.04
N ALA A 267 3.12 -10.17 -10.00
CA ALA A 267 4.10 -9.16 -10.36
C ALA A 267 3.44 -7.79 -10.25
N ILE A 268 4.08 -6.88 -9.53
CA ILE A 268 3.61 -5.51 -9.39
C ILE A 268 4.75 -4.51 -9.61
N TYR A 269 4.49 -3.54 -10.46
CA TYR A 269 5.38 -2.44 -10.76
C TYR A 269 4.57 -1.16 -10.88
N PHE A 270 5.01 -0.12 -10.21
CA PHE A 270 4.38 1.18 -10.26
C PHE A 270 5.35 2.19 -10.84
N ASN A 271 4.81 3.04 -11.71
CA ASN A 271 5.44 4.22 -12.22
C ASN A 271 4.45 5.38 -12.09
N GLY A 272 4.87 6.53 -11.57
CA GLY A 272 3.97 7.67 -11.42
C GLY A 272 4.74 8.97 -11.24
N LYS A 273 4.32 10.05 -11.89
CA LYS A 273 4.96 11.36 -11.78
C LYS A 273 4.58 12.05 -10.48
N TRP A 274 5.51 12.67 -9.77
CA TRP A 274 5.18 13.50 -8.62
C TRP A 274 4.28 14.67 -9.04
N ARG A 275 3.31 15.03 -8.19
CA ARG A 275 2.53 16.27 -8.38
C ARG A 275 3.47 17.47 -8.40
N ARG A 276 4.48 17.47 -7.52
CA ARG A 276 5.57 18.44 -7.43
C ARG A 276 6.90 17.71 -7.58
N GLN A 277 7.63 17.99 -8.65
CA GLN A 277 8.91 17.32 -8.93
C GLN A 277 10.03 17.92 -8.09
N PHE A 278 11.05 17.11 -7.80
CA PHE A 278 12.26 17.59 -7.13
C PHE A 278 13.13 18.34 -8.14
N THR A 279 13.57 19.54 -7.78
CA THR A 279 14.30 20.45 -8.68
C THR A 279 15.80 20.44 -8.42
N GLU A 280 16.22 20.06 -7.23
CA GLU A 280 17.62 20.06 -6.82
C GLU A 280 18.11 18.62 -6.56
N THR A 281 19.36 18.36 -6.91
CA THR A 281 20.02 17.08 -6.60
C THR A 281 21.40 17.33 -6.06
N HIS A 282 21.74 16.63 -4.98
CA HIS A 282 23.07 16.71 -4.38
C HIS A 282 23.46 15.35 -3.82
N THR A 283 24.71 15.20 -3.40
CA THR A 283 25.17 13.98 -2.75
C THR A 283 25.34 14.22 -1.26
N GLY A 284 24.90 13.28 -0.43
CA GLY A 284 24.95 13.40 1.04
C GLY A 284 25.23 12.08 1.72
N ALA A 285 25.42 12.12 3.03
CA ALA A 285 25.61 10.94 3.86
C ALA A 285 24.26 10.36 4.32
N PHE A 286 24.08 9.05 4.13
CA PHE A 286 23.00 8.25 4.66
C PHE A 286 23.54 7.34 5.77
N TYR A 287 22.99 7.48 6.97
CA TYR A 287 23.43 6.83 8.19
C TYR A 287 22.67 5.53 8.42
N ARG A 288 23.29 4.39 8.08
CA ARG A 288 22.73 3.05 8.36
C ARG A 288 22.83 2.70 9.84
N SER A 289 23.86 3.23 10.50
CA SER A 289 24.06 3.21 11.95
C SER A 289 24.92 4.41 12.35
N ALA A 290 25.23 4.55 13.66
CA ALA A 290 26.11 5.61 14.15
C ALA A 290 27.53 5.55 13.55
N THR A 291 27.99 4.37 13.14
CA THR A 291 29.35 4.14 12.61
C THR A 291 29.39 3.80 11.13
N ASP A 292 28.23 3.65 10.50
CA ASP A 292 28.10 3.18 9.12
C ASP A 292 27.36 4.22 8.26
N GLN A 293 28.12 4.87 7.38
CA GLN A 293 27.64 5.91 6.49
C GLN A 293 27.83 5.49 5.04
N LEU A 294 26.81 5.77 4.22
CA LEU A 294 26.82 5.55 2.78
C LEU A 294 26.62 6.88 2.07
N LYS A 295 27.46 7.18 1.08
CA LYS A 295 27.28 8.35 0.22
C LYS A 295 26.19 8.04 -0.81
N VAL A 296 25.11 8.82 -0.83
CA VAL A 296 23.94 8.59 -1.71
C VAL A 296 23.50 9.87 -2.43
N ALA A 297 22.86 9.71 -3.58
CA ALA A 297 22.24 10.81 -4.31
C ALA A 297 20.89 11.19 -3.69
N TYR A 298 20.77 12.45 -3.31
CA TYR A 298 19.56 13.09 -2.81
C TYR A 298 18.88 13.90 -3.88
N MET A 299 17.58 14.08 -3.70
CA MET A 299 16.75 15.02 -4.39
C MET A 299 16.03 15.91 -3.37
N GLU A 300 15.88 17.18 -3.71
CA GLU A 300 15.40 18.22 -2.79
C GLU A 300 14.35 19.12 -3.46
N LEU A 301 13.35 19.49 -2.65
CA LEU A 301 12.36 20.52 -2.96
C LEU A 301 11.81 21.13 -1.67
N THR A 302 11.26 22.35 -1.75
CA THR A 302 10.50 22.98 -0.68
C THR A 302 9.12 23.37 -1.20
N ASP A 303 8.06 22.83 -0.59
CA ASP A 303 6.66 23.17 -0.91
C ASP A 303 5.75 22.81 0.30
N HIS A 304 4.44 22.94 0.13
CA HIS A 304 3.44 22.67 1.15
C HIS A 304 2.98 21.22 1.10
N PHE A 305 3.25 20.47 2.17
CA PHE A 305 2.89 19.06 2.28
C PHE A 305 2.06 18.78 3.52
N TYR A 306 1.29 17.69 3.48
CA TYR A 306 0.81 17.09 4.72
C TYR A 306 2.00 16.45 5.41
N TYR A 307 2.31 16.97 6.59
CA TYR A 307 3.47 16.62 7.40
C TYR A 307 3.04 16.49 8.85
N HIS A 308 3.58 15.49 9.53
CA HIS A 308 3.28 15.23 10.93
C HIS A 308 4.52 14.70 11.65
N GLU A 309 4.86 15.34 12.77
CA GLU A 309 5.77 14.77 13.75
C GLU A 309 4.96 14.08 14.85
N SER A 310 5.04 12.75 14.89
CA SER A 310 4.32 11.93 15.85
C SER A 310 5.17 11.70 17.09
N ASN A 311 4.74 12.29 18.21
CA ASN A 311 5.35 12.02 19.53
C ASN A 311 5.16 10.56 19.98
N GLU A 312 4.02 9.95 19.63
CA GLU A 312 3.70 8.56 19.96
C GLU A 312 4.62 7.59 19.23
N LEU A 313 4.79 7.76 17.92
CA LEU A 313 5.67 6.91 17.14
C LEU A 313 7.15 7.31 17.29
N LYS A 314 7.42 8.55 17.74
CA LYS A 314 8.73 9.21 17.70
C LYS A 314 9.29 9.17 16.29
N ALA A 315 8.52 9.72 15.36
CA ALA A 315 8.82 9.68 13.93
C ALA A 315 8.18 10.86 13.22
N LYS A 316 8.77 11.25 12.10
CA LYS A 316 8.23 12.20 11.14
C LYS A 316 7.54 11.45 10.00
N ILE A 317 6.38 11.91 9.56
CA ILE A 317 5.63 11.33 8.45
C ILE A 317 5.29 12.43 7.46
N ILE A 318 5.51 12.18 6.17
CA ILE A 318 5.13 13.09 5.09
C ILE A 318 4.34 12.35 4.02
N ARG A 319 3.39 13.03 3.39
CA ARG A 319 2.64 12.55 2.23
C ARG A 319 3.08 13.30 0.97
N LEU A 320 3.57 12.56 -0.01
CA LEU A 320 4.01 13.03 -1.32
C LEU A 320 3.01 12.56 -2.40
N PRO A 321 2.13 13.44 -2.90
CA PRO A 321 1.13 13.07 -3.90
C PRO A 321 1.74 12.89 -5.29
N TYR A 322 1.23 11.91 -6.04
CA TYR A 322 1.47 11.76 -7.47
C TYR A 322 0.46 12.55 -8.30
N ARG A 323 0.80 12.85 -9.55
CA ARG A 323 -0.13 13.38 -10.55
C ARG A 323 -1.26 12.38 -10.83
N GLY A 324 -2.41 12.90 -11.24
CA GLY A 324 -3.63 12.11 -11.43
C GLY A 324 -4.47 11.91 -10.17
N GLN A 325 -4.10 12.54 -9.04
CA GLN A 325 -4.90 12.63 -7.79
C GLN A 325 -5.42 11.27 -7.29
N LYS A 326 -4.64 10.21 -7.50
CA LYS A 326 -5.05 8.84 -7.19
C LYS A 326 -4.11 8.10 -6.28
N PHE A 327 -2.83 8.45 -6.31
CA PHE A 327 -1.81 7.78 -5.51
C PHE A 327 -1.03 8.80 -4.71
N SER A 328 -0.68 8.43 -3.49
CA SER A 328 0.28 9.14 -2.64
C SER A 328 1.32 8.19 -2.11
N MET A 329 2.57 8.65 -2.06
CA MET A 329 3.61 8.00 -1.26
C MET A 329 3.64 8.62 0.13
N PHE A 330 3.54 7.78 1.16
CA PHE A 330 3.84 8.14 2.53
C PHE A 330 5.26 7.71 2.85
N ILE A 331 6.03 8.59 3.49
CA ILE A 331 7.35 8.25 4.02
C ILE A 331 7.29 8.46 5.52
N ALA A 332 7.64 7.41 6.27
CA ALA A 332 7.70 7.43 7.71
C ALA A 332 9.15 7.25 8.16
N LEU A 333 9.69 8.31 8.75
CA LEU A 333 11.08 8.46 9.15
C LEU A 333 11.17 8.42 10.69
N PRO A 334 11.66 7.32 11.29
CA PRO A 334 11.88 7.25 12.73
C PRO A 334 12.84 8.34 13.21
N ASN A 335 12.70 8.80 14.44
CA ASN A 335 13.66 9.71 15.05
C ASN A 335 15.03 9.03 15.19
N GLU A 336 16.08 9.83 15.35
CA GLU A 336 17.44 9.30 15.50
C GLU A 336 17.56 8.33 16.68
N GLY A 337 18.40 7.32 16.52
CA GLY A 337 18.59 6.24 17.51
C GLY A 337 17.49 5.17 17.53
N GLN A 338 16.39 5.33 16.78
CA GLN A 338 15.38 4.29 16.69
C GLN A 338 15.75 3.17 15.72
N ASN A 339 15.54 1.92 16.15
CA ASN A 339 15.59 0.78 15.26
C ASN A 339 14.32 0.73 14.38
N ILE A 340 14.50 0.64 13.07
CA ILE A 340 13.41 0.63 12.08
C ILE A 340 12.44 -0.55 12.24
N ASP A 341 12.92 -1.72 12.65
CA ASP A 341 12.07 -2.91 12.82
C ASP A 341 11.18 -2.75 14.07
N SER A 342 11.73 -2.23 15.16
CA SER A 342 10.95 -1.86 16.36
C SER A 342 9.98 -0.72 16.09
N PHE A 343 10.33 0.21 15.21
CA PHE A 343 9.43 1.27 14.75
C PHE A 343 8.25 0.69 13.95
N ILE A 344 8.51 -0.11 12.91
CA ILE A 344 7.47 -0.71 12.05
C ILE A 344 6.51 -1.58 12.89
N SER A 345 7.03 -2.30 13.88
CA SER A 345 6.21 -3.13 14.78
C SER A 345 5.12 -2.34 15.52
N ARG A 346 5.41 -1.07 15.86
CA ARG A 346 4.50 -0.14 16.55
C ARG A 346 3.54 0.60 15.61
N MET A 347 3.85 0.70 14.31
CA MET A 347 2.98 1.37 13.35
C MET A 347 1.61 0.68 13.24
N GLN A 348 0.57 1.45 13.01
CA GLN A 348 -0.78 0.99 12.74
C GLN A 348 -1.37 1.80 11.57
N ASN A 349 -2.60 1.50 11.17
CA ASN A 349 -3.24 2.20 10.05
C ASN A 349 -3.54 3.66 10.40
N GLU A 350 -3.92 3.86 11.65
CA GLU A 350 -4.43 5.09 12.23
C GLU A 350 -3.46 6.24 12.03
N GLN A 351 -2.14 6.00 12.08
CA GLN A 351 -1.15 7.06 11.89
C GLN A 351 -1.03 7.51 10.43
N LEU A 352 -1.25 6.62 9.44
CA LEU A 352 -1.36 7.04 8.04
C LEU A 352 -2.71 7.71 7.76
N LYS A 353 -3.79 7.24 8.40
CA LYS A 353 -5.12 7.86 8.29
C LYS A 353 -5.19 9.24 8.91
N HIS A 354 -4.45 9.49 9.98
CA HIS A 354 -4.35 10.82 10.55
C HIS A 354 -3.94 11.88 9.51
N MET A 355 -3.01 11.53 8.62
CA MET A 355 -2.55 12.41 7.53
C MET A 355 -3.64 12.70 6.48
N GLN A 356 -4.68 11.86 6.39
CA GLN A 356 -5.82 12.08 5.48
C GLN A 356 -6.85 13.05 6.06
N TRP A 357 -6.90 13.17 7.39
CA TRP A 357 -7.78 14.11 8.08
C TRP A 357 -7.15 15.46 8.36
N MET A 358 -5.85 15.63 8.03
CA MET A 358 -5.19 16.92 8.15
C MET A 358 -5.78 17.89 7.13
N THR A 359 -6.21 19.05 7.61
CA THR A 359 -6.73 20.13 6.77
C THR A 359 -5.65 21.12 6.36
N GLU A 360 -4.52 21.14 7.08
CA GLU A 360 -3.46 22.11 6.89
C GLU A 360 -2.21 21.45 6.31
N ARG A 361 -1.60 22.13 5.32
CA ARG A 361 -0.31 21.76 4.75
C ARG A 361 0.75 22.69 5.34
N SER A 362 1.88 22.13 5.75
CA SER A 362 3.02 22.89 6.25
C SER A 362 4.04 23.11 5.14
N LYS A 363 4.73 24.26 5.13
CA LYS A 363 5.87 24.49 4.24
C LYS A 363 7.05 23.65 4.73
N VAL A 364 7.46 22.65 3.95
CA VAL A 364 8.46 21.66 4.36
C VAL A 364 9.56 21.58 3.29
N ARG A 365 10.82 21.63 3.73
CA ARG A 365 11.99 21.27 2.92
C ARG A 365 12.20 19.76 2.98
N VAL A 366 11.99 19.10 1.84
CA VAL A 366 12.05 17.64 1.71
C VAL A 366 13.36 17.24 1.05
N VAL A 367 14.17 16.44 1.73
CA VAL A 367 15.41 15.86 1.21
C VAL A 367 15.28 14.35 1.21
N LEU A 368 15.10 13.74 0.04
CA LEU A 368 14.82 12.32 -0.13
C LEU A 368 15.95 11.65 -0.94
N PRO A 369 16.51 10.50 -0.54
CA PRO A 369 17.46 9.81 -1.39
C PRO A 369 16.72 9.15 -2.55
N LYS A 370 17.35 9.13 -3.72
CA LYS A 370 16.86 8.31 -4.84
C LYS A 370 17.09 6.84 -4.50
N PHE A 371 16.16 5.98 -4.90
CA PHE A 371 16.33 4.54 -4.71
C PHE A 371 15.56 3.73 -5.73
N LYS A 372 16.16 2.64 -6.19
CA LYS A 372 15.53 1.66 -7.07
C LYS A 372 15.96 0.25 -6.67
N PHE A 373 14.99 -0.65 -6.54
CA PHE A 373 15.25 -2.05 -6.26
C PHE A 373 14.03 -2.92 -6.54
N ALA A 374 14.28 -4.20 -6.78
CA ALA A 374 13.27 -5.24 -6.81
C ALA A 374 13.43 -6.16 -5.60
N TYR A 375 12.31 -6.73 -5.18
CA TYR A 375 12.29 -7.70 -4.09
C TYR A 375 11.36 -8.86 -4.43
N LYS A 376 11.83 -10.08 -4.14
CA LYS A 376 11.03 -11.31 -4.21
C LYS A 376 10.56 -11.67 -2.81
N THR A 377 9.25 -11.77 -2.65
CA THR A 377 8.62 -12.24 -1.41
C THR A 377 8.11 -13.66 -1.58
N ASP A 378 8.58 -14.56 -0.71
CA ASP A 378 7.95 -15.86 -0.48
C ASP A 378 6.93 -15.72 0.65
N LEU A 379 5.66 -15.86 0.30
CA LEU A 379 4.56 -15.52 1.20
C LEU A 379 4.12 -16.68 2.08
N LYS A 380 4.52 -17.92 1.78
CA LYS A 380 4.05 -19.12 2.49
C LYS A 380 4.32 -19.01 3.99
N ALA A 381 5.57 -18.76 4.38
CA ALA A 381 5.96 -18.69 5.79
C ALA A 381 5.34 -17.49 6.53
N ALA A 382 5.08 -16.37 5.84
CA ALA A 382 4.41 -15.23 6.45
C ALA A 382 2.91 -15.51 6.66
N LEU A 383 2.25 -16.09 5.66
CA LEU A 383 0.83 -16.44 5.68
C LEU A 383 0.50 -17.52 6.72
N CYS A 384 1.34 -18.55 6.85
CA CYS A 384 1.16 -19.56 7.90
C CYS A 384 1.21 -18.94 9.30
N ARG A 385 2.16 -18.03 9.56
CA ARG A 385 2.23 -17.30 10.85
C ARG A 385 1.02 -16.38 11.10
N LEU A 386 0.23 -16.08 10.07
CA LEU A 386 -1.00 -15.31 10.16
C LEU A 386 -2.26 -16.20 10.11
N GLY A 387 -2.11 -17.52 10.26
CA GLY A 387 -3.23 -18.46 10.36
C GLY A 387 -3.73 -19.05 9.04
N VAL A 388 -3.08 -18.73 7.90
CA VAL A 388 -3.37 -19.35 6.60
C VAL A 388 -2.42 -20.52 6.38
N GLU A 389 -2.86 -21.72 6.75
CA GLU A 389 -2.02 -22.91 6.78
C GLU A 389 -2.58 -24.03 5.91
N ASP A 390 -3.89 -24.25 5.97
CA ASP A 390 -4.56 -25.45 5.45
C ASP A 390 -4.28 -25.65 3.95
N ILE A 391 -4.34 -24.55 3.18
CA ILE A 391 -4.08 -24.49 1.74
C ILE A 391 -2.69 -24.98 1.31
N PHE A 392 -1.72 -24.99 2.24
CA PHE A 392 -0.34 -25.40 1.98
C PHE A 392 -0.05 -26.85 2.38
N THR A 393 -1.08 -27.56 2.85
CA THR A 393 -0.98 -28.93 3.37
C THR A 393 -1.89 -29.88 2.59
N LYS A 394 -1.80 -31.18 2.90
CA LYS A 394 -2.68 -32.21 2.34
C LYS A 394 -4.15 -32.06 2.77
N ASN A 395 -4.44 -31.22 3.76
CA ASN A 395 -5.79 -30.94 4.25
C ASN A 395 -6.49 -29.85 3.41
N ALA A 396 -5.77 -29.20 2.50
CA ALA A 396 -6.30 -28.16 1.63
C ALA A 396 -7.57 -28.63 0.91
N ASN A 397 -8.68 -27.94 1.14
CA ASN A 397 -9.91 -28.19 0.42
C ASN A 397 -10.02 -27.20 -0.74
N LEU A 398 -9.56 -27.60 -1.93
CA LEU A 398 -9.62 -26.81 -3.17
C LEU A 398 -10.57 -27.42 -4.20
N THR A 399 -11.68 -28.01 -3.69
CA THR A 399 -12.64 -28.80 -4.48
C THR A 399 -13.41 -27.99 -5.52
N ALA A 400 -13.55 -26.67 -5.34
CA ALA A 400 -14.22 -25.80 -6.31
C ALA A 400 -13.31 -25.46 -7.51
N MET A 401 -12.01 -25.76 -7.43
CA MET A 401 -11.05 -25.44 -8.49
C MET A 401 -10.91 -26.55 -9.54
N ALA A 402 -10.99 -27.82 -9.17
CA ALA A 402 -10.75 -28.93 -10.09
C ALA A 402 -11.51 -30.19 -9.68
N SER A 403 -12.02 -30.92 -10.67
CA SER A 403 -12.77 -32.17 -10.49
C SER A 403 -11.83 -33.35 -10.67
N ASN A 404 -11.07 -33.70 -9.62
CA ASN A 404 -10.36 -34.98 -9.63
C ASN A 404 -10.20 -35.53 -8.21
N ASP A 405 -10.95 -36.57 -7.89
CA ASP A 405 -11.03 -37.15 -6.53
C ASP A 405 -9.71 -37.81 -6.08
N ASN A 406 -8.79 -38.09 -7.03
CA ASN A 406 -7.54 -38.80 -6.75
C ASN A 406 -6.32 -37.88 -6.58
N LEU A 407 -6.46 -36.57 -6.76
CA LEU A 407 -5.36 -35.61 -6.64
C LEU A 407 -5.57 -34.72 -5.40
N GLN A 408 -4.70 -34.88 -4.40
CA GLN A 408 -4.62 -33.95 -3.27
C GLN A 408 -4.04 -32.62 -3.75
N LEU A 409 -4.92 -31.67 -4.06
CA LEU A 409 -4.55 -30.34 -4.51
C LEU A 409 -4.10 -29.49 -3.32
N MET A 410 -2.93 -28.88 -3.43
CA MET A 410 -2.41 -27.94 -2.45
C MET A 410 -1.62 -26.83 -3.13
N VAL A 411 -1.58 -25.66 -2.49
CA VAL A 411 -0.73 -24.55 -2.91
C VAL A 411 0.71 -24.92 -2.59
N SER A 412 1.56 -25.02 -3.61
CA SER A 412 2.98 -25.29 -3.43
C SER A 412 3.69 -24.05 -2.90
N ASN A 413 3.48 -22.91 -3.54
CA ASN A 413 3.99 -21.62 -3.08
C ASN A 413 3.15 -20.45 -3.61
N ILE A 414 3.28 -19.30 -2.96
CA ILE A 414 2.76 -18.01 -3.41
C ILE A 414 3.94 -17.05 -3.48
N LEU A 415 4.24 -16.59 -4.69
CA LEU A 415 5.40 -15.78 -4.99
C LEU A 415 4.97 -14.41 -5.49
N GLN A 416 5.57 -13.37 -4.93
CA GLN A 416 5.38 -11.99 -5.38
C GLN A 416 6.72 -11.38 -5.78
N LYS A 417 6.75 -10.75 -6.96
CA LYS A 417 7.83 -9.84 -7.36
C LYS A 417 7.30 -8.41 -7.34
N SER A 418 7.97 -7.54 -6.58
CA SER A 418 7.65 -6.12 -6.54
C SER A 418 8.87 -5.30 -6.90
N GLY A 419 8.67 -4.22 -7.65
CA GLY A 419 9.71 -3.28 -8.02
C GLY A 419 9.31 -1.85 -7.72
N ILE A 420 10.29 -1.05 -7.31
CA ILE A 420 10.14 0.38 -7.11
C ILE A 420 11.39 1.11 -7.61
N ASP A 421 11.22 2.31 -8.15
CA ASP A 421 12.30 3.19 -8.61
C ASP A 421 11.86 4.63 -8.45
N VAL A 422 12.37 5.30 -7.42
CA VAL A 422 12.02 6.66 -7.00
C VAL A 422 13.14 7.62 -7.39
N ASN A 423 12.77 8.66 -8.15
CA ASN A 423 13.63 9.73 -8.64
C ASN A 423 12.89 11.10 -8.64
N GLU A 424 13.54 12.12 -9.17
CA GLU A 424 13.09 13.53 -9.11
C GLU A 424 11.77 13.79 -9.82
N VAL A 425 11.48 13.02 -10.87
CA VAL A 425 10.28 13.16 -11.69
C VAL A 425 9.12 12.41 -11.05
N GLY A 426 9.41 11.30 -10.36
CA GLY A 426 8.41 10.37 -9.88
C GLY A 426 8.99 8.98 -9.65
N THR A 427 8.14 7.98 -9.82
CA THR A 427 8.55 6.60 -9.97
C THR A 427 8.71 6.31 -11.48
N VAL A 428 9.91 6.50 -12.09
CA VAL A 428 10.34 6.31 -13.52
C VAL A 428 9.75 7.18 -14.65
N ALA A 429 10.61 7.75 -15.51
CA ALA A 429 10.40 9.02 -16.24
C ALA A 429 10.30 8.98 -17.79
N TYR A 430 9.69 10.02 -18.39
CA TYR A 430 10.21 10.83 -19.52
C TYR A 430 9.62 12.26 -19.40
N GLY A 431 10.49 13.27 -19.57
CA GLY A 431 10.42 14.57 -18.88
C GLY A 431 9.44 15.64 -19.38
N ALA A 432 9.33 16.69 -18.55
CA ALA A 432 9.05 18.08 -18.91
C ALA A 432 9.46 18.93 -17.71
N THR A 433 10.40 19.87 -17.90
CA THR A 433 10.84 20.83 -16.87
C THR A 433 9.84 21.97 -16.77
N GLU A 434 9.32 22.21 -15.58
CA GLU A 434 8.63 23.44 -15.22
C GLU A 434 9.38 24.03 -14.02
N VAL A 435 10.00 25.20 -14.22
CA VAL A 435 10.84 25.88 -13.22
C VAL A 435 9.97 26.87 -12.46
N GLU A 436 9.77 26.64 -11.17
CA GLU A 436 9.10 27.59 -10.28
C GLU A 436 10.16 28.21 -9.35
N ILE A 437 10.31 29.53 -9.40
CA ILE A 437 11.29 30.30 -8.61
C ILE A 437 10.67 30.58 -7.23
N VAL A 438 11.27 30.06 -6.16
CA VAL A 438 10.82 30.32 -4.78
C VAL A 438 11.74 31.34 -4.09
N ASN A 439 11.14 32.42 -3.57
CA ASN A 439 11.82 33.43 -2.76
C ASN A 439 12.23 32.86 -1.38
N ARG A 440 13.51 33.03 -1.01
CA ARG A 440 14.06 32.69 0.31
C ARG A 440 13.97 33.90 1.26
N PHE A 441 12.84 34.07 1.95
CA PHE A 441 12.76 34.93 3.14
C PHE A 441 11.81 34.34 4.20
N GLY A 442 12.36 33.99 5.37
CA GLY A 442 11.81 34.33 6.69
C GLY A 442 10.52 33.65 7.19
N ALA A 443 10.30 32.37 6.94
CA ALA A 443 9.38 31.55 7.75
C ALA A 443 10.19 30.38 8.33
N ASP A 444 9.85 29.91 9.53
CA ASP A 444 10.39 28.65 10.07
C ASP A 444 9.94 27.52 9.12
N GLU A 445 10.86 27.05 8.28
CA GLU A 445 10.63 25.94 7.36
C GLU A 445 10.87 24.64 8.10
N GLU A 446 9.89 23.74 8.08
CA GLU A 446 10.05 22.41 8.65
C GLU A 446 11.02 21.59 7.78
N GLU A 447 11.91 20.82 8.41
CA GLU A 447 12.86 19.98 7.69
C GLU A 447 12.50 18.49 7.77
N PHE A 448 12.36 17.88 6.60
CA PHE A 448 12.17 16.44 6.43
C PHE A 448 13.34 15.84 5.64
N ILE A 449 14.42 15.52 6.36
CA ILE A 449 15.66 14.99 5.79
C ILE A 449 15.74 13.47 6.00
N VAL A 450 15.59 12.71 4.92
CA VAL A 450 15.58 11.24 4.94
C VAL A 450 17.01 10.69 4.83
N ASN A 451 17.78 10.86 5.89
CA ASN A 451 19.20 10.48 5.94
C ASN A 451 19.48 9.16 6.68
N ARG A 452 18.48 8.33 6.95
CA ARG A 452 18.59 7.09 7.72
C ARG A 452 17.47 6.13 7.36
N PRO A 453 17.52 4.84 7.79
CA PRO A 453 16.50 3.86 7.43
C PRO A 453 15.07 4.35 7.68
N PHE A 454 14.20 4.14 6.69
CA PHE A 454 12.83 4.64 6.70
C PHE A 454 11.87 3.61 6.10
N ALA A 455 10.58 3.75 6.44
CA ALA A 455 9.50 2.98 5.82
C ALA A 455 8.76 3.86 4.81
N PHE A 456 8.20 3.25 3.77
CA PHE A 456 7.35 3.94 2.81
C PHE A 456 6.13 3.10 2.46
N PHE A 457 5.07 3.79 2.04
CA PHE A 457 3.81 3.20 1.61
C PHE A 457 3.30 3.93 0.38
N ILE A 458 2.77 3.23 -0.62
CA ILE A 458 2.03 3.84 -1.71
C ILE A 458 0.58 3.43 -1.54
N GLU A 459 -0.28 4.42 -1.35
CA GLU A 459 -1.71 4.25 -1.11
C GLU A 459 -2.49 4.73 -2.34
N GLU A 460 -3.58 4.03 -2.65
CA GLU A 460 -4.62 4.52 -3.54
C GLU A 460 -5.62 5.36 -2.75
N GLU A 461 -5.78 6.63 -3.12
CA GLU A 461 -6.46 7.63 -2.31
C GLU A 461 -8.00 7.55 -2.34
N SER A 462 -8.62 6.85 -3.29
CA SER A 462 -10.08 6.73 -3.25
C SER A 462 -10.53 5.65 -2.27
N THR A 463 -9.73 4.60 -2.10
CA THR A 463 -10.08 3.41 -1.31
C THR A 463 -9.24 3.25 -0.05
N GLY A 464 -8.05 3.84 -0.01
CA GLY A 464 -7.05 3.65 1.04
C GLY A 464 -6.27 2.35 0.97
N ASN A 465 -6.41 1.60 -0.11
CA ASN A 465 -5.63 0.39 -0.29
C ASN A 465 -4.14 0.71 -0.37
N ILE A 466 -3.37 0.10 0.53
CA ILE A 466 -1.90 0.12 0.48
C ILE A 466 -1.45 -0.81 -0.65
N LEU A 467 -1.05 -0.21 -1.76
CA LEU A 467 -0.56 -0.92 -2.93
C LEU A 467 0.89 -1.37 -2.76
N PHE A 468 1.72 -0.55 -2.12
CA PHE A 468 3.10 -0.90 -1.80
C PHE A 468 3.39 -0.59 -0.35
N ALA A 469 4.15 -1.48 0.29
CA ALA A 469 4.77 -1.24 1.59
C ALA A 469 6.22 -1.67 1.51
N GLY A 470 7.12 -0.87 2.06
CA GLY A 470 8.53 -1.17 2.03
C GLY A 470 9.33 -0.50 3.12
N LYS A 471 10.57 -0.95 3.26
CA LYS A 471 11.60 -0.31 4.09
C LYS A 471 12.89 -0.19 3.29
N VAL A 472 13.55 0.95 3.44
CA VAL A 472 14.85 1.23 2.82
C VAL A 472 15.90 1.26 3.92
N MET A 473 16.79 0.28 3.91
CA MET A 473 17.96 0.21 4.79
C MET A 473 19.19 0.89 4.16
N LYS A 474 19.26 0.88 2.83
CA LYS A 474 20.30 1.54 2.04
C LYS A 474 19.71 1.99 0.69
N PRO A 475 19.72 3.28 0.35
CA PRO A 475 19.29 3.71 -0.97
C PRO A 475 20.22 3.16 -2.06
N THR A 476 19.69 2.30 -2.92
CA THR A 476 20.42 1.70 -4.06
C THR A 476 20.04 2.49 -5.30
N THR A 477 21.00 3.05 -6.04
CA THR A 477 20.75 3.93 -7.20
C THR A 477 21.19 3.31 -8.51
#